data_AF-A0A2U8GND4-F1
#
_entry.id   AF-A0A2U8GND4-F1
#
_cell.length_a   1.000
_cell.length_b   1.000
_cell.length_c   1.000
_cell.angle_alpha   90.00
_cell.angle_beta   90.00
_cell.angle_gamma   90.00
#
_symmetry.space_group_name_H-M   'P 1'
#
loop_
_entity.id
_entity.type
_entity.pdbx_description
1 polymer ?
#
loop_
_entity_poly.entity_id
_entity_poly.type
_entity_poly.pdbx_seq_one_letter_code
_entity_poly.pdbx_strand_id
1 'polypeptide(L)'
;MIDLERARAELGRECLVLPDPVPAHPLVDGKQEIGRGEYSIVIDKGDDERVYKIVSSPADYFLYTAEDRPQGEHFPIVYADHGIIGRSRSGYPFHLLEMERLYPLNADSPAADLATRMIECYWSACQQWSRLGMDMGRIALYHMTVSPLDVSESLQQALKALSDFVEEYHVLPDILNANNLMMRKDGTLVFSDPVFIA
;
A
#
# COMPACT_ATOMS: atom_id res chain seq x y z
N MET A 1 -10.78 1.76 20.36
CA MET A 1 -10.65 1.71 18.90
C MET A 1 -10.11 3.06 18.46
N ILE A 2 -9.01 3.08 17.72
CA ILE A 2 -8.38 4.31 17.23
C ILE A 2 -9.29 4.94 16.17
N ASP A 3 -9.46 6.25 16.24
CA ASP A 3 -10.07 7.02 15.14
C ASP A 3 -9.02 7.22 14.05
N LEU A 4 -9.08 6.39 13.00
CA LEU A 4 -8.07 6.39 11.94
C LEU A 4 -8.10 7.65 11.08
N GLU A 5 -9.29 8.22 10.85
CA GLU A 5 -9.40 9.48 10.12
C GLU A 5 -8.72 10.60 10.90
N ARG A 6 -8.97 10.68 12.20
CA ARG A 6 -8.29 11.65 13.07
C ARG A 6 -6.80 11.40 13.17
N ALA A 7 -6.36 10.15 13.36
CA ALA A 7 -4.94 9.81 13.45
C ALA A 7 -4.20 10.20 12.16
N ARG A 8 -4.80 9.97 10.98
CA ARG A 8 -4.25 10.40 9.70
C ARG A 8 -4.22 11.92 9.56
N ALA A 9 -5.28 12.61 9.96
CA ALA A 9 -5.33 14.07 9.94
C ALA A 9 -4.26 14.70 10.85
N GLU A 10 -4.02 14.12 12.03
CA GLU A 10 -2.94 14.54 12.95
C GLU A 10 -1.53 14.38 12.32
N LEU A 11 -1.39 13.51 11.31
CA LEU A 11 -0.16 13.34 10.53
C LEU A 11 -0.17 14.11 9.19
N GLY A 12 -1.18 14.94 8.94
CA GLY A 12 -1.30 15.73 7.70
C GLY A 12 -1.65 14.92 6.46
N ARG A 13 -2.29 13.75 6.62
CA ARG A 13 -2.62 12.82 5.52
C ARG A 13 -4.12 12.83 5.23
N GLU A 14 -4.59 13.83 4.50
CA GLU A 14 -5.97 13.88 3.99
C GLU A 14 -6.23 12.76 2.97
N CYS A 15 -7.47 12.27 2.91
CA CYS A 15 -7.87 11.23 1.94
C CYS A 15 -8.09 11.88 0.56
N LEU A 16 -7.00 12.04 -0.19
CA LEU A 16 -7.03 12.59 -1.53
C LEU A 16 -7.28 11.49 -2.57
N VAL A 17 -8.00 11.85 -3.63
CA VAL A 17 -8.32 10.96 -4.74
C VAL A 17 -7.80 11.58 -6.03
N LEU A 18 -7.10 10.79 -6.84
CA LEU A 18 -6.54 11.23 -8.10
C LEU A 18 -7.65 11.74 -9.04
N PRO A 19 -7.63 13.00 -9.50
CA PRO A 19 -8.69 13.56 -10.34
C PRO A 19 -8.55 13.17 -11.83
N ASP A 20 -7.48 12.49 -12.19
CA ASP A 20 -7.13 12.13 -13.57
C ASP A 20 -8.07 11.05 -14.13
N PRO A 21 -8.51 11.18 -15.41
CA PRO A 21 -9.22 10.10 -16.07
C PRO A 21 -8.28 8.90 -16.29
N VAL A 22 -8.86 7.72 -16.52
CA VAL A 22 -8.12 6.56 -17.00
C VAL A 22 -7.49 6.90 -18.36
N PRO A 23 -6.15 6.77 -18.53
CA PRO A 23 -5.50 6.98 -19.83
C PRO A 23 -6.03 5.99 -20.88
N ALA A 24 -6.19 6.47 -22.11
CA ALA A 24 -6.59 5.62 -23.22
C ALA A 24 -5.52 4.58 -23.52
N HIS A 25 -5.83 3.29 -23.34
CA HIS A 25 -4.92 2.19 -23.64
C HIS A 25 -5.70 0.90 -23.96
N PRO A 26 -5.28 0.10 -24.97
CA PRO A 26 -6.04 -1.10 -25.40
C PRO A 26 -6.33 -2.11 -24.30
N LEU A 27 -5.45 -2.23 -23.29
CA LEU A 27 -5.65 -3.17 -22.18
C LEU A 27 -6.74 -2.75 -21.20
N VAL A 28 -7.08 -1.46 -21.11
CA VAL A 28 -8.06 -0.92 -20.14
C VAL A 28 -9.33 -0.38 -20.81
N ASP A 29 -9.36 -0.30 -22.14
CA ASP A 29 -10.51 0.19 -22.89
C ASP A 29 -11.76 -0.67 -22.63
N GLY A 30 -12.88 0.01 -22.35
CA GLY A 30 -14.17 -0.61 -22.02
C GLY A 30 -14.20 -1.42 -20.72
N LYS A 31 -13.15 -1.40 -19.90
CA LYS A 31 -13.10 -2.13 -18.61
C LYS A 31 -13.58 -1.27 -17.46
N GLN A 32 -14.08 -1.93 -16.42
CA GLN A 32 -14.65 -1.28 -15.25
C GLN A 32 -13.55 -0.79 -14.30
N GLU A 33 -13.63 0.47 -13.87
CA GLU A 33 -12.90 0.96 -12.71
C GLU A 33 -13.53 0.43 -11.42
N ILE A 34 -12.72 -0.20 -10.58
CA ILE A 34 -13.15 -0.84 -9.32
C ILE A 34 -12.50 -0.22 -8.08
N GLY A 35 -11.53 0.68 -8.26
CA GLY A 35 -10.90 1.37 -7.15
C GLY A 35 -10.06 2.56 -7.62
N ARG A 36 -9.88 3.53 -6.73
CA ARG A 36 -9.07 4.73 -6.97
C ARG A 36 -8.49 5.25 -5.67
N GLY A 37 -7.20 5.54 -5.69
CA GLY A 37 -6.47 6.14 -4.58
C GLY A 37 -5.91 7.52 -4.92
N GLU A 38 -4.99 8.00 -4.08
CA GLU A 38 -4.32 9.29 -4.25
C GLU A 38 -3.44 9.33 -5.51
N TYR A 39 -2.76 8.22 -5.82
CA TYR A 39 -1.82 8.10 -6.94
C TYR A 39 -2.10 6.94 -7.89
N SER A 40 -3.23 6.24 -7.69
CA SER A 40 -3.52 5.01 -8.42
C SER A 40 -4.97 4.87 -8.86
N ILE A 41 -5.18 4.10 -9.93
CA ILE A 41 -6.48 3.68 -10.44
C ILE A 41 -6.44 2.16 -10.65
N VAL A 42 -7.48 1.45 -10.24
CA VAL A 42 -7.58 -0.01 -10.35
C VAL A 42 -8.73 -0.36 -11.28
N ILE A 43 -8.41 -1.08 -12.35
CA ILE A 43 -9.33 -1.51 -13.40
C ILE A 43 -9.46 -3.03 -13.35
N ASP A 44 -10.69 -3.53 -13.41
CA ASP A 44 -10.96 -4.97 -13.47
C ASP A 44 -10.43 -5.57 -14.77
N LYS A 45 -9.61 -6.62 -14.69
CA LYS A 45 -9.15 -7.33 -15.89
C LYS A 45 -10.29 -8.12 -16.56
N GLY A 46 -11.26 -8.57 -15.77
CA GLY A 46 -12.44 -9.33 -16.20
C GLY A 46 -12.31 -10.85 -16.06
N ASP A 47 -11.30 -11.35 -15.34
CA ASP A 47 -11.09 -12.78 -15.08
C ASP A 47 -11.23 -13.17 -13.60
N ASP A 48 -11.68 -12.24 -12.75
CA ASP A 48 -11.84 -12.39 -11.29
C ASP A 48 -10.55 -12.70 -10.51
N GLU A 49 -9.40 -12.80 -11.16
CA GLU A 49 -8.11 -13.12 -10.53
C GLU A 49 -7.14 -11.94 -10.57
N ARG A 50 -7.29 -11.05 -11.55
CA ARG A 50 -6.31 -9.99 -11.82
C ARG A 50 -6.95 -8.63 -12.02
N VAL A 51 -6.12 -7.61 -11.84
CA VAL A 51 -6.45 -6.21 -12.10
C VAL A 51 -5.37 -5.56 -12.94
N TYR A 52 -5.76 -4.49 -13.63
CA TYR A 52 -4.84 -3.51 -14.17
C TYR A 52 -4.74 -2.36 -13.19
N LYS A 53 -3.56 -2.16 -12.60
CA LYS A 53 -3.28 -1.05 -11.71
C LYS A 53 -2.48 0.01 -12.45
N ILE A 54 -3.01 1.23 -12.47
CA ILE A 54 -2.36 2.41 -13.03
C ILE A 54 -1.77 3.18 -11.86
N VAL A 55 -0.46 3.40 -11.83
CA VAL A 55 0.23 4.12 -10.75
C VAL A 55 0.97 5.33 -11.29
N SER A 56 0.99 6.41 -10.52
CA SER A 56 1.74 7.64 -10.84
C SER A 56 2.80 8.01 -9.80
N SER A 57 2.72 7.43 -8.60
CA SER A 57 3.72 7.60 -7.55
C SER A 57 4.96 6.77 -7.88
N PRO A 58 6.16 7.37 -7.91
CA PRO A 58 7.40 6.60 -8.01
C PRO A 58 7.57 5.57 -6.89
N ALA A 59 7.09 5.87 -5.66
CA ALA A 59 7.18 4.93 -4.54
C ALA A 59 6.37 3.65 -4.81
N ASP A 60 5.15 3.78 -5.30
CA ASP A 60 4.30 2.63 -5.65
C ASP A 60 4.93 1.85 -6.81
N TYR A 61 5.42 2.57 -7.83
CA TYR A 61 6.05 1.91 -8.98
C TYR A 61 7.28 1.10 -8.57
N PHE A 62 8.17 1.65 -7.73
CA PHE A 62 9.34 0.91 -7.22
C PHE A 62 8.93 -0.26 -6.33
N LEU A 63 7.94 -0.09 -5.45
CA LEU A 63 7.42 -1.16 -4.60
C LEU A 63 6.99 -2.40 -5.42
N TYR A 64 6.52 -2.18 -6.65
CA TYR A 64 6.03 -3.25 -7.53
C TYR A 64 7.04 -3.77 -8.55
N THR A 65 8.04 -2.97 -8.93
CA THR A 65 8.89 -3.29 -10.08
C THR A 65 10.38 -3.36 -9.79
N ALA A 66 10.85 -2.82 -8.66
CA ALA A 66 12.26 -2.88 -8.32
C ALA A 66 12.73 -4.33 -8.09
N GLU A 67 13.99 -4.62 -8.42
CA GLU A 67 14.55 -5.98 -8.29
C GLU A 67 14.66 -6.44 -6.84
N ASP A 68 14.93 -5.50 -5.93
CA ASP A 68 15.07 -5.68 -4.48
C ASP A 68 13.79 -5.33 -3.70
N ARG A 69 12.68 -5.14 -4.40
CA ARG A 69 11.38 -4.84 -3.78
C ARG A 69 11.01 -5.92 -2.75
N PRO A 70 10.24 -5.56 -1.71
CA PRO A 70 9.74 -6.54 -0.77
C PRO A 70 8.80 -7.53 -1.47
N GLN A 71 8.99 -8.81 -1.16
CA GLN A 71 8.26 -9.94 -1.73
C GLN A 71 7.85 -10.91 -0.63
N GLY A 72 6.93 -11.82 -0.96
CA GLY A 72 6.44 -12.85 -0.05
C GLY A 72 4.93 -12.78 0.13
N GLU A 73 4.44 -13.55 1.10
CA GLU A 73 3.01 -13.75 1.32
C GLU A 73 2.25 -12.43 1.55
N HIS A 74 2.83 -11.44 2.21
CA HIS A 74 2.12 -10.21 2.55
C HIS A 74 2.30 -9.07 1.53
N PHE A 75 2.82 -9.36 0.33
CA PHE A 75 2.98 -8.38 -0.75
C PHE A 75 2.23 -8.81 -2.02
N PRO A 76 1.79 -7.84 -2.85
CA PRO A 76 1.09 -8.16 -4.08
C PRO A 76 1.97 -8.89 -5.11
N ILE A 77 1.36 -9.86 -5.79
CA ILE A 77 1.91 -10.51 -6.97
C ILE A 77 1.72 -9.57 -8.18
N VAL A 78 2.84 -9.28 -8.83
CA VAL A 78 2.89 -8.51 -10.08
C VAL A 78 3.17 -9.50 -11.20
N TYR A 79 2.25 -9.58 -12.17
CA TYR A 79 2.36 -10.47 -13.32
C TYR A 79 3.11 -9.83 -14.48
N ALA A 80 2.90 -8.53 -14.72
CA ALA A 80 3.57 -7.81 -15.79
C ALA A 80 3.62 -6.30 -15.51
N ASP A 81 4.70 -5.65 -15.97
CA ASP A 81 4.78 -4.22 -16.17
C ASP A 81 4.60 -3.92 -17.67
N HIS A 82 3.52 -3.21 -18.02
CA HIS A 82 3.20 -2.81 -19.39
C HIS A 82 3.78 -1.44 -19.76
N GLY A 83 4.54 -0.82 -18.85
CA GLY A 83 5.21 0.44 -19.06
C GLY A 83 4.28 1.65 -18.97
N ILE A 84 4.72 2.76 -19.56
CA ILE A 84 4.06 4.06 -19.47
C ILE A 84 2.91 4.14 -20.48
N ILE A 85 1.70 4.42 -19.99
CA ILE A 85 0.47 4.54 -20.80
C ILE A 85 -0.11 5.96 -20.85
N GLY A 86 0.56 6.93 -20.23
CA GLY A 86 0.12 8.31 -20.18
C GLY A 86 0.88 9.14 -19.16
N ARG A 87 0.32 10.32 -18.83
CA ARG A 87 0.84 11.19 -17.78
C ARG A 87 -0.31 11.75 -16.95
N SER A 88 -0.07 11.91 -15.65
CA SER A 88 -0.97 12.63 -14.77
C SER A 88 -0.96 14.13 -15.10
N ARG A 89 -1.97 14.84 -14.62
CA ARG A 89 -2.07 16.30 -14.65
C ARG A 89 -0.91 16.99 -13.93
N SER A 90 -0.32 16.31 -12.94
CA SER A 90 0.89 16.75 -12.24
C SER A 90 2.20 16.46 -13.01
N GLY A 91 2.12 15.79 -14.16
CA GLY A 91 3.24 15.55 -15.08
C GLY A 91 3.99 14.24 -14.87
N TYR A 92 3.66 13.48 -13.81
CA TYR A 92 4.21 12.15 -13.54
C TYR A 92 3.72 11.12 -14.56
N PRO A 93 4.55 10.15 -14.96
CA PRO A 93 4.12 9.08 -15.85
C PRO A 93 3.07 8.19 -15.19
N PHE A 94 2.08 7.75 -15.96
CA PHE A 94 1.20 6.65 -15.57
C PHE A 94 1.79 5.33 -16.03
N HIS A 95 2.17 4.48 -15.09
CA HIS A 95 2.62 3.11 -15.33
C HIS A 95 1.46 2.14 -15.21
N LEU A 96 1.36 1.19 -16.14
CA LEU A 96 0.33 0.16 -16.14
C LEU A 96 0.90 -1.18 -15.69
N LEU A 97 0.41 -1.69 -14.57
CA LEU A 97 0.81 -2.96 -13.99
C LEU A 97 -0.34 -3.97 -14.08
N GLU A 98 -0.04 -5.22 -14.40
CA GLU A 98 -0.96 -6.34 -14.23
C GLU A 98 -0.64 -7.03 -12.91
N MET A 99 -1.61 -7.09 -12.01
CA MET A 99 -1.42 -7.54 -10.63
C MET A 99 -2.54 -8.48 -10.20
N GLU A 100 -2.30 -9.21 -9.11
CA GLU A 100 -3.36 -9.99 -8.48
C GLU A 100 -4.50 -9.11 -7.98
N ARG A 101 -5.71 -9.67 -7.96
CA ARG A 101 -6.87 -9.03 -7.38
C ARG A 101 -6.88 -9.19 -5.87
N LEU A 102 -6.89 -8.07 -5.16
CA LEU A 102 -7.06 -8.01 -3.72
C LEU A 102 -8.45 -7.49 -3.36
N TYR A 103 -8.89 -7.82 -2.15
CA TYR A 103 -10.22 -7.52 -1.63
C TYR A 103 -10.09 -6.64 -0.37
N PRO A 104 -11.05 -5.73 -0.12
CA PRO A 104 -11.13 -5.02 1.14
C PRO A 104 -11.16 -5.99 2.32
N LEU A 105 -10.59 -5.60 3.47
CA LEU A 105 -10.66 -6.41 4.67
C LEU A 105 -12.12 -6.66 5.07
N ASN A 106 -12.44 -7.92 5.36
CA ASN A 106 -13.71 -8.27 6.00
C ASN A 106 -13.58 -8.08 7.51
N ALA A 107 -14.47 -7.29 8.12
CA ALA A 107 -14.39 -6.87 9.53
C ALA A 107 -14.26 -8.04 10.52
N ASP A 108 -14.87 -9.19 10.21
CA ASP A 108 -14.86 -10.38 11.07
C ASP A 108 -13.81 -11.43 10.66
N SER A 109 -12.80 -11.02 9.87
CA SER A 109 -11.74 -11.91 9.41
C SER A 109 -10.47 -11.83 10.26
N PRO A 110 -9.68 -12.92 10.36
CA PRO A 110 -8.37 -12.90 11.00
C PRO A 110 -7.43 -11.83 10.44
N ALA A 111 -7.55 -11.49 9.15
CA ALA A 111 -6.77 -10.41 8.53
C ALA A 111 -7.14 -9.03 9.08
N ALA A 112 -8.42 -8.76 9.34
CA ALA A 112 -8.86 -7.50 9.94
C ALA A 112 -8.40 -7.36 11.39
N ASP A 113 -8.46 -8.44 12.18
CA ASP A 113 -7.91 -8.46 13.54
C ASP A 113 -6.40 -8.19 13.53
N LEU A 114 -5.68 -8.82 12.61
CA LEU A 114 -4.24 -8.64 12.45
C LEU A 114 -3.88 -7.21 12.03
N ALA A 115 -4.58 -6.67 11.03
CA ALA A 115 -4.43 -5.29 10.58
C ALA A 115 -4.69 -4.29 11.72
N THR A 116 -5.73 -4.51 12.52
CA THR A 116 -6.05 -3.67 13.67
C THR A 116 -4.92 -3.66 14.69
N ARG A 117 -4.41 -4.83 15.08
CA ARG A 117 -3.29 -4.95 16.01
C ARG A 117 -2.02 -4.26 15.49
N MET A 118 -1.73 -4.41 14.20
CA MET A 118 -0.60 -3.77 13.54
C MET A 118 -0.73 -2.24 13.57
N ILE A 119 -1.89 -1.72 13.19
CA ILE A 119 -2.21 -0.29 13.22
C ILE A 119 -2.08 0.27 14.63
N GLU A 120 -2.60 -0.43 15.64
CA GLU A 120 -2.52 -0.02 17.04
C GLU A 120 -1.07 0.05 17.53
N CYS A 121 -0.25 -0.96 17.19
CA CYS A 121 1.16 -0.96 17.53
C CYS A 121 1.93 0.17 16.81
N TYR A 122 1.71 0.31 15.51
CA TYR A 122 2.34 1.37 14.71
C TYR A 122 2.00 2.75 15.25
N TRP A 123 0.72 3.00 15.56
CA TRP A 123 0.27 4.27 16.12
C TRP A 123 0.89 4.54 17.50
N SER A 124 0.89 3.55 18.39
CA SER A 124 1.53 3.68 19.71
C SER A 124 3.02 4.02 19.59
N ALA A 125 3.72 3.38 18.65
CA ALA A 125 5.12 3.69 18.37
C ALA A 125 5.27 5.12 17.81
N CYS A 126 4.44 5.53 16.85
CA CYS A 126 4.42 6.90 16.35
C CYS A 126 4.27 7.93 17.49
N GLN A 127 3.32 7.72 18.40
CA GLN A 127 3.11 8.64 19.53
C GLN A 127 4.36 8.81 20.41
N GLN A 128 5.13 7.73 20.65
CA GLN A 128 6.39 7.78 21.39
C GLN A 128 7.46 8.64 20.70
N TRP A 129 7.46 8.64 19.36
CA TRP A 129 8.46 9.33 18.53
C TRP A 129 7.95 10.64 17.93
N SER A 130 6.80 11.16 18.38
CA SER A 130 6.12 12.35 17.83
C SER A 130 6.98 13.61 17.69
N ARG A 131 8.05 13.73 18.48
CA ARG A 131 9.00 14.86 18.41
C ARG A 131 9.95 14.80 17.20
N LEU A 132 9.99 13.68 16.47
CA LEU A 132 10.90 13.45 15.34
C LEU A 132 10.27 13.76 13.97
N GLY A 133 9.07 14.34 13.93
CA GLY A 133 8.45 14.80 12.69
C GLY A 133 8.20 13.66 11.69
N MET A 134 8.59 13.86 10.43
CA MET A 134 8.32 12.90 9.35
C MET A 134 9.03 11.54 9.54
N ASP A 135 10.17 11.51 10.23
CA ASP A 135 10.92 10.27 10.50
C ASP A 135 10.26 9.39 11.56
N MET A 136 9.30 9.94 12.32
CA MET A 136 8.52 9.21 13.32
C MET A 136 7.93 7.92 12.76
N GLY A 137 7.37 7.96 11.54
CA GLY A 137 6.77 6.79 10.90
C GLY A 137 7.79 5.70 10.56
N ARG A 138 8.97 6.09 10.06
CA ARG A 138 10.06 5.15 9.77
C ARG A 138 10.55 4.45 11.03
N ILE A 139 10.75 5.22 12.11
CA ILE A 139 11.19 4.70 13.40
C ILE A 139 10.12 3.79 14.01
N ALA A 140 8.84 4.16 13.88
CA ALA A 140 7.74 3.33 14.34
C ALA A 140 7.67 1.99 13.60
N LEU A 141 7.82 2.00 12.28
CA LEU A 141 7.89 0.76 11.48
C LEU A 141 9.08 -0.10 11.89
N TYR A 142 10.28 0.49 11.99
CA TYR A 142 11.48 -0.22 12.45
C TYR A 142 11.29 -0.82 13.84
N HIS A 143 10.66 -0.09 14.76
CA HIS A 143 10.35 -0.57 16.11
C HIS A 143 9.48 -1.83 16.11
N MET A 144 8.52 -1.94 15.18
CA MET A 144 7.71 -3.16 15.02
C MET A 144 8.54 -4.36 14.54
N THR A 145 9.70 -4.13 13.89
CA THR A 145 10.58 -5.22 13.42
C THR A 145 11.45 -5.80 14.53
N VAL A 146 11.77 -5.00 15.56
CA VAL A 146 12.68 -5.38 16.66
C VAL A 146 11.96 -5.65 17.98
N SER A 147 10.73 -5.15 18.14
CA SER A 147 9.87 -5.46 19.28
C SER A 147 8.89 -6.56 18.86
N PRO A 148 8.90 -7.73 19.50
CA PRO A 148 8.11 -8.87 19.05
C PRO A 148 6.62 -8.54 19.15
N LEU A 149 6.00 -8.39 18.00
CA LEU A 149 4.57 -8.53 17.83
C LEU A 149 4.24 -10.02 17.95
N ASP A 150 3.16 -10.36 18.65
CA ASP A 150 2.64 -11.73 18.68
C ASP A 150 1.92 -12.05 17.35
N VAL A 151 2.72 -12.12 16.28
CA VAL A 151 2.31 -12.30 14.89
C VAL A 151 3.09 -13.46 14.27
N SER A 152 2.65 -13.92 13.09
CA SER A 152 3.35 -14.99 12.37
C SER A 152 4.76 -14.55 11.96
N GLU A 153 5.66 -15.53 11.82
CA GLU A 153 7.01 -15.29 11.31
C GLU A 153 6.99 -14.65 9.90
N SER A 154 6.05 -15.07 9.04
CA SER A 154 5.87 -14.51 7.70
C SER A 154 5.55 -13.01 7.73
N LEU A 155 4.69 -12.58 8.66
CA LEU A 155 4.35 -11.17 8.81
C LEU A 155 5.51 -10.37 9.40
N GLN A 156 6.23 -10.93 10.36
CA GLN A 156 7.43 -10.29 10.93
C GLN A 156 8.49 -10.06 9.84
N GLN A 157 8.71 -11.04 8.96
CA GLN A 157 9.59 -10.92 7.80
C GLN A 157 9.09 -9.85 6.82
N ALA A 158 7.77 -9.78 6.59
CA ALA A 158 7.20 -8.76 5.71
C ALA A 158 7.35 -7.34 6.27
N LEU A 159 7.13 -7.14 7.57
CA LEU A 159 7.39 -5.87 8.25
C LEU A 159 8.87 -5.46 8.14
N LYS A 160 9.78 -6.41 8.30
CA LYS A 160 11.22 -6.16 8.12
C LYS A 160 11.55 -5.76 6.68
N ALA A 161 11.04 -6.50 5.69
CA ALA A 161 11.27 -6.20 4.29
C ALA A 161 10.71 -4.81 3.90
N LEU A 162 9.53 -4.46 4.41
CA LEU A 162 8.96 -3.13 4.22
C LEU A 162 9.82 -2.04 4.88
N SER A 163 10.32 -2.29 6.11
CA SER A 163 11.20 -1.34 6.80
C SER A 163 12.49 -1.09 6.04
N ASP A 164 13.09 -2.14 5.46
CA ASP A 164 14.32 -2.03 4.66
C ASP A 164 14.06 -1.24 3.37
N PHE A 165 12.95 -1.53 2.69
CA PHE A 165 12.55 -0.80 1.50
C PHE A 165 12.30 0.69 1.77
N VAL A 166 11.61 1.01 2.87
CA VAL A 166 11.34 2.40 3.29
C VAL A 166 12.64 3.19 3.49
N GLU A 167 13.65 2.56 4.07
CA GLU A 167 14.96 3.17 4.29
C GLU A 167 15.73 3.35 2.98
N GLU A 168 15.87 2.29 2.19
CA GLU A 168 16.64 2.26 0.94
C GLU A 168 16.08 3.23 -0.11
N TYR A 169 14.76 3.24 -0.29
CA TYR A 169 14.10 4.09 -1.29
C TYR A 169 13.76 5.48 -0.76
N HIS A 170 14.09 5.78 0.49
CA HIS A 170 13.79 7.05 1.16
C HIS A 170 12.31 7.46 1.04
N VAL A 171 11.39 6.50 1.13
CA VAL A 171 9.94 6.71 1.15
C VAL A 171 9.42 6.74 2.59
N LEU A 172 8.13 6.94 2.81
CA LEU A 172 7.51 6.91 4.13
C LEU A 172 6.44 5.83 4.21
N PRO A 173 6.25 5.20 5.39
CA PRO A 173 5.24 4.16 5.56
C PRO A 173 3.82 4.72 5.70
N ASP A 174 2.86 4.16 4.96
CA ASP A 174 1.42 4.51 4.97
C ASP A 174 0.55 3.44 5.67
N ILE A 175 1.02 2.91 6.81
CA ILE A 175 0.36 1.80 7.53
C ILE A 175 -0.99 2.18 8.14
N LEU A 176 -1.20 3.44 8.50
CA LEU A 176 -2.46 3.90 9.11
C LEU A 176 -3.63 4.01 8.12
N ASN A 177 -3.34 3.85 6.83
CA ASN A 177 -4.36 3.84 5.80
C ASN A 177 -4.93 2.42 5.66
N ALA A 178 -6.08 2.17 6.30
CA ALA A 178 -6.73 0.87 6.25
C ALA A 178 -7.05 0.38 4.82
N ASN A 179 -7.20 1.29 3.84
CA ASN A 179 -7.40 0.91 2.44
C ASN A 179 -6.15 0.33 1.78
N ASN A 180 -4.97 0.52 2.37
CA ASN A 180 -3.71 -0.06 1.90
C ASN A 180 -3.46 -1.44 2.50
N LEU A 181 -4.27 -1.84 3.48
CA LEU A 181 -4.30 -3.19 4.05
C LEU A 181 -5.47 -3.93 3.42
N MET A 182 -5.16 -4.92 2.61
CA MET A 182 -6.15 -5.66 1.82
C MET A 182 -6.02 -7.15 2.13
N MET A 183 -6.88 -7.98 1.56
CA MET A 183 -6.77 -9.43 1.71
C MET A 183 -6.90 -10.16 0.37
N ARG A 184 -6.29 -11.35 0.28
CA ARG A 184 -6.56 -12.31 -0.78
C ARG A 184 -7.89 -13.05 -0.55
N LYS A 185 -8.34 -13.80 -1.57
CA LYS A 185 -9.56 -14.65 -1.49
C LYS A 185 -9.52 -15.66 -0.35
N ASP A 186 -8.33 -16.15 0.01
CA ASP A 186 -8.09 -17.10 1.10
C ASP A 186 -8.04 -16.44 2.49
N GLY A 187 -8.13 -15.11 2.56
CA GLY A 187 -8.10 -14.36 3.82
C GLY A 187 -6.70 -13.94 4.28
N THR A 188 -5.64 -14.15 3.49
CA THR A 188 -4.30 -13.65 3.82
C THR A 188 -4.24 -12.12 3.72
N LEU A 189 -3.71 -11.45 4.76
CA LEU A 189 -3.45 -10.00 4.79
C LEU A 189 -2.34 -9.61 3.79
N VAL A 190 -2.54 -8.57 3.00
CA VAL A 190 -1.59 -8.06 2.00
C VAL A 190 -1.44 -6.55 2.11
N PHE A 191 -0.20 -6.07 2.07
CA PHE A 191 0.14 -4.65 2.01
C PHE A 191 0.06 -4.17 0.56
N SER A 192 -1.05 -3.56 0.15
CA SER A 192 -1.23 -3.07 -1.21
C SER A 192 -0.31 -1.88 -1.50
N ASP A 193 -0.51 -0.75 -0.82
CA ASP A 193 0.23 0.50 -1.04
C ASP A 193 0.81 1.05 0.28
N PRO A 194 1.66 0.28 0.99
CA PRO A 194 2.10 0.62 2.33
C PRO A 194 3.12 1.77 2.40
N VAL A 195 3.36 2.50 1.31
CA VAL A 195 4.38 3.57 1.24
C VAL A 195 3.89 4.79 0.47
N PHE A 196 4.56 5.93 0.67
CA PHE A 196 4.32 7.17 -0.07
C PHE A 196 5.56 8.07 -0.09
N ILE A 197 5.51 9.14 -0.88
CA ILE A 197 6.53 10.20 -0.91
C ILE A 197 6.00 11.43 -0.17
N ALA A 198 6.81 12.02 0.72
CA ALA A 198 6.52 13.28 1.43
C ALA A 198 6.57 14.51 0.52
#